data_AF-A0A0D2CQ25-F1
#
_entry.id   AF-A0A0D2CQ25-F1
#
_cell.length_a   1.000
_cell.length_b   1.000
_cell.length_c   1.000
_cell.angle_alpha   90.00
_cell.angle_beta   90.00
_cell.angle_gamma   90.00
#
_symmetry.space_group_name_H-M   'P 1'
#
loop_
_entity.id
_entity.type
_entity.pdbx_description
1 polymer ?
#
loop_
_entity_poly.entity_id
_entity_poly.type
_entity_poly.pdbx_seq_one_letter_code
_entity_poly.pdbx_strand_id
1 'polypeptide(L)'
;MFDDLVQIWRQRSNVPQSSRRWTGQELLDFMESHLVRSHGTSFFQFIDDIDECGEKDARENATYFRRITLISAANGCSVNVLDRENEDDISVFVKARLVEYRAVTPQRKEHYRSSIISKARGNFLWAALAVAFVNTCNGHGTPDDKIEKKLRQSPGELDVRYAQLFGEKSPEELQDSLRFWRAFTLPVRTLGLSELWHLYVFLDTARPESLELASKLAGRTRKVGWNF
;
A
#
# COMPACT_ATOMS: atom_id res chain seq x y z
N MET A 1 -24.67 -5.55 4.77
CA MET A 1 -23.67 -4.51 4.46
C MET A 1 -23.03 -4.70 3.09
N PHE A 2 -22.38 -5.83 2.85
CA PHE A 2 -21.70 -6.07 1.57
C PHE A 2 -22.66 -6.06 0.37
N ASP A 3 -23.85 -6.65 0.50
CA ASP A 3 -24.85 -6.62 -0.57
C ASP A 3 -25.34 -5.21 -0.89
N ASP A 4 -25.54 -4.35 0.12
CA ASP A 4 -25.89 -2.94 -0.07
C ASP A 4 -24.78 -2.19 -0.82
N LEU A 5 -23.51 -2.42 -0.45
CA LEU A 5 -22.36 -1.84 -1.16
C LEU A 5 -22.26 -2.33 -2.60
N VAL A 6 -22.48 -3.63 -2.84
CA VAL A 6 -22.49 -4.22 -4.18
C VAL A 6 -23.63 -3.66 -5.01
N GLN A 7 -24.81 -3.45 -4.41
CA GLN A 7 -25.94 -2.81 -5.11
C GLN A 7 -25.65 -1.36 -5.46
N ILE A 8 -25.14 -0.55 -4.52
CA ILE A 8 -24.78 0.85 -4.78
C ILE A 8 -23.68 0.92 -5.84
N TRP A 9 -22.68 0.04 -5.76
CA TRP A 9 -21.64 -0.06 -6.78
C TRP A 9 -22.22 -0.40 -8.15
N ARG A 10 -23.10 -1.42 -8.24
CA ARG A 10 -23.77 -1.82 -9.48
C ARG A 10 -24.57 -0.67 -10.11
N GLN A 11 -25.30 0.08 -9.29
CA GLN A 11 -26.04 1.27 -9.72
C GLN A 11 -25.09 2.36 -10.25
N ARG A 12 -23.96 2.58 -9.58
CA ARG A 12 -22.97 3.60 -9.97
C ARG A 12 -22.09 3.19 -11.16
N SER A 13 -21.93 1.90 -11.46
CA SER A 13 -21.18 1.43 -12.64
C SER A 13 -21.77 1.92 -13.97
N ASN A 14 -23.06 2.28 -14.00
CA ASN A 14 -23.74 2.78 -15.21
C ASN A 14 -23.61 4.31 -15.42
N VAL A 15 -22.91 5.01 -14.53
CA VAL A 15 -22.83 6.49 -14.51
C VAL A 15 -21.40 6.93 -14.88
N PRO A 16 -21.18 8.15 -15.44
CA PRO A 16 -19.85 8.62 -15.80
C PRO A 16 -18.85 8.61 -14.64
N GLN A 17 -17.56 8.42 -14.94
CA GLN A 17 -16.51 8.18 -13.94
C GLN A 17 -16.38 9.30 -12.88
N SER A 18 -16.68 10.55 -13.24
CA SER A 18 -16.73 11.69 -12.31
C SER A 18 -17.80 11.55 -11.23
N SER A 19 -18.92 10.86 -11.53
CA SER A 19 -20.02 10.57 -10.61
C SER A 19 -19.88 9.23 -9.89
N ARG A 20 -18.81 8.46 -10.16
CA ARG A 20 -18.52 7.17 -9.48
C ARG A 20 -17.74 7.32 -8.19
N ARG A 21 -17.09 8.46 -7.97
CA ARG A 21 -16.29 8.71 -6.76
C ARG A 21 -17.23 8.94 -5.59
N TRP A 22 -17.03 8.16 -4.52
CA TRP A 22 -17.63 8.46 -3.23
C TRP A 22 -16.97 9.71 -2.68
N THR A 23 -17.77 10.62 -2.16
CA THR A 23 -17.23 11.65 -1.26
C THR A 23 -16.96 11.00 0.10
N GLY A 24 -16.04 11.56 0.89
CA GLY A 24 -15.81 11.09 2.25
C GLY A 24 -17.11 11.06 3.05
N GLN A 25 -17.90 12.14 2.98
CA GLN A 25 -19.18 12.25 3.67
C GLN A 25 -20.18 11.16 3.26
N GLU A 26 -20.30 10.84 1.97
CA GLU A 26 -21.19 9.78 1.50
C GLU A 26 -20.85 8.41 2.11
N LEU A 27 -19.55 8.11 2.27
CA LEU A 27 -19.10 6.87 2.86
C LEU A 27 -19.42 6.81 4.35
N LEU A 28 -19.19 7.94 5.06
CA LEU A 28 -19.49 8.08 6.49
C LEU A 28 -20.99 7.93 6.77
N ASP A 29 -21.83 8.60 5.97
CA ASP A 29 -23.29 8.54 6.08
C ASP A 29 -23.82 7.12 5.78
N PHE A 30 -23.24 6.45 4.78
CA PHE A 30 -23.58 5.08 4.46
C PHE A 30 -23.28 4.15 5.64
N MET A 31 -22.07 4.22 6.20
CA MET A 31 -21.66 3.43 7.37
C MET A 31 -22.62 3.65 8.54
N GLU A 32 -22.91 4.90 8.89
CA GLU A 32 -23.84 5.24 9.98
C GLU A 32 -25.25 4.69 9.72
N SER A 33 -25.78 4.85 8.50
CA SER A 33 -27.11 4.34 8.16
C SER A 33 -27.20 2.82 8.29
N HIS A 34 -26.09 2.11 8.05
CA HIS A 34 -26.06 0.66 8.11
C HIS A 34 -25.94 0.16 9.55
N LEU A 35 -25.25 0.92 10.40
CA LEU A 35 -25.15 0.68 11.84
C LEU A 35 -26.50 0.72 12.54
N VAL A 36 -27.31 1.72 12.21
CA VAL A 36 -28.65 1.86 12.75
C VAL A 36 -29.55 0.70 12.31
N ARG A 37 -29.41 0.22 11.07
CA ARG A 37 -30.23 -0.85 10.50
C ARG A 37 -29.86 -2.26 10.96
N SER A 38 -28.66 -2.46 11.53
CA SER A 38 -28.10 -3.80 11.78
C SER A 38 -28.51 -4.45 13.11
N HIS A 39 -29.32 -3.77 13.93
CA HIS A 39 -30.02 -4.27 15.14
C HIS A 39 -29.40 -5.53 15.79
N GLY A 40 -28.25 -5.37 16.47
CA GLY A 40 -27.59 -6.44 17.21
C GLY A 40 -26.52 -7.24 16.44
N THR A 41 -26.24 -6.89 15.18
CA THR A 41 -25.14 -7.51 14.43
C THR A 41 -23.80 -6.83 14.78
N SER A 42 -22.93 -7.52 15.50
CA SER A 42 -21.54 -7.08 15.70
C SER A 42 -20.76 -7.16 14.39
N PHE A 43 -19.97 -6.13 14.09
CA PHE A 43 -19.06 -6.11 12.95
C PHE A 43 -17.71 -5.55 13.38
N PHE A 44 -16.66 -5.97 12.69
CA PHE A 44 -15.29 -5.52 12.94
C PHE A 44 -14.87 -4.60 11.80
N GLN A 45 -14.36 -3.43 12.15
CA GLN A 45 -13.80 -2.49 11.18
C GLN A 45 -12.30 -2.41 11.41
N PHE A 46 -11.55 -2.80 10.40
CA PHE A 46 -10.09 -2.66 10.38
C PHE A 46 -9.78 -1.35 9.66
N ILE A 47 -9.10 -0.44 10.35
CA ILE A 47 -8.61 0.80 9.78
C ILE A 47 -7.10 0.63 9.75
N ASP A 48 -6.57 0.47 8.55
CA ASP A 48 -5.14 0.39 8.35
C ASP A 48 -4.58 1.82 8.30
N ASP A 49 -3.34 1.99 8.75
CA ASP A 49 -2.54 3.19 8.49
C ASP A 49 -3.14 4.51 9.03
N ILE A 50 -3.80 4.45 10.19
CA ILE A 50 -4.41 5.65 10.79
C ILE A 50 -3.35 6.71 11.18
N ASP A 51 -2.12 6.27 11.43
CA ASP A 51 -0.95 7.09 11.73
C ASP A 51 -0.33 7.75 10.48
N GLU A 52 -0.62 7.25 9.27
CA GLU A 52 -0.27 7.92 8.01
C GLU A 52 -1.23 9.09 7.67
N CYS A 53 -2.34 9.24 8.40
CA CYS A 53 -3.20 10.41 8.26
C CYS A 53 -2.53 11.67 8.82
N GLY A 54 -2.62 12.79 8.10
CA GLY A 54 -2.21 14.09 8.65
C GLY A 54 -2.98 14.39 9.95
N GLU A 55 -2.39 15.15 10.88
CA GLU A 55 -2.95 15.38 12.23
C GLU A 55 -4.43 15.77 12.22
N LYS A 56 -4.82 16.63 11.26
CA LYS A 56 -6.21 17.06 11.08
C LYS A 56 -7.13 15.88 10.75
N ASP A 57 -6.75 15.07 9.77
CA ASP A 57 -7.53 13.93 9.31
C ASP A 57 -7.58 12.84 10.39
N ALA A 58 -6.49 12.63 11.14
CA ALA A 58 -6.46 11.74 12.29
C ALA A 58 -7.44 12.18 13.39
N ARG A 59 -7.52 13.49 13.70
CA ARG A 59 -8.49 14.04 14.67
C ARG A 59 -9.93 13.90 14.20
N GLU A 60 -10.18 14.15 12.92
CA GLU A 60 -11.50 13.97 12.31
C GLU A 60 -11.94 12.49 12.34
N ASN A 61 -11.03 11.58 11.98
CA ASN A 61 -11.23 10.14 12.07
C ASN A 61 -11.51 9.68 13.50
N ALA A 62 -10.72 10.12 14.49
CA ALA A 62 -10.94 9.78 15.90
C ALA A 62 -12.32 10.27 16.39
N THR A 63 -12.73 11.47 15.98
CA THR A 63 -14.05 12.03 16.31
C THR A 63 -15.16 11.21 15.69
N TYR A 64 -15.02 10.84 14.42
CA TYR A 64 -15.97 9.99 13.72
C TYR A 64 -16.09 8.61 14.37
N PHE A 65 -14.98 7.92 14.61
CA PHE A 65 -14.99 6.59 15.20
C PHE A 65 -15.58 6.58 16.61
N ARG A 66 -15.35 7.65 17.38
CA ARG A 66 -16.01 7.83 18.68
C ARG A 66 -17.52 7.94 18.52
N ARG A 67 -18.00 8.73 17.55
CA ARG A 67 -19.44 8.88 17.26
C ARG A 67 -20.07 7.54 16.86
N ILE A 68 -19.45 6.79 15.94
CA ILE A 68 -20.04 5.51 15.50
C ILE A 68 -20.05 4.46 16.61
N THR A 69 -19.06 4.47 17.50
CA THR A 69 -19.00 3.56 18.64
C THR A 69 -20.18 3.81 19.59
N LEU A 70 -20.51 5.08 19.85
CA LEU A 70 -21.67 5.45 20.67
C LEU A 70 -23.00 5.04 20.01
N ILE A 71 -23.16 5.32 18.70
CA ILE A 71 -24.34 4.92 17.94
C ILE A 71 -24.51 3.40 17.97
N SER A 72 -23.41 2.67 17.78
CA SER A 72 -23.45 1.21 17.74
C SER A 72 -23.81 0.62 19.10
N ALA A 73 -23.21 1.12 20.18
CA ALA A 73 -23.55 0.68 21.52
C ALA A 73 -25.04 0.90 21.85
N ALA A 74 -25.61 2.04 21.43
CA ALA A 74 -27.03 2.31 21.58
C ALA A 74 -27.94 1.37 20.76
N ASN A 75 -27.41 0.77 19.68
CA ASN A 75 -28.12 -0.18 18.81
C ASN A 75 -27.77 -1.65 19.09
N GLY A 76 -27.07 -1.94 20.18
CA GLY A 76 -26.67 -3.31 20.55
C GLY A 76 -25.55 -3.90 19.69
N CYS A 77 -24.80 -3.05 18.98
CA CYS A 77 -23.68 -3.45 18.13
C CYS A 77 -22.35 -3.02 18.79
N SER A 78 -21.30 -3.82 18.63
CA SER A 78 -19.94 -3.46 19.05
C SER A 78 -19.11 -3.02 17.84
N VAL A 79 -18.45 -1.85 17.93
CA VAL A 79 -17.42 -1.42 16.98
C VAL A 79 -16.09 -1.45 17.70
N ASN A 80 -15.17 -2.25 17.18
CA ASN A 80 -13.80 -2.28 17.64
C ASN A 80 -12.93 -1.61 16.58
N VAL A 81 -12.32 -0.48 16.96
CA VAL A 81 -11.25 0.14 16.19
C VAL A 81 -9.96 -0.47 16.66
N LEU A 82 -9.34 -1.27 15.81
CA LEU A 82 -8.01 -1.81 16.03
C LEU A 82 -7.01 -0.83 15.43
N ASP A 83 -6.40 -0.06 16.32
CA ASP A 83 -5.13 0.59 16.06
C ASP A 83 -4.06 -0.39 16.55
N ARG A 84 -3.43 -1.10 15.61
CA ARG A 84 -2.28 -1.92 15.94
C ARG A 84 -1.06 -1.11 15.56
N GLU A 85 -0.51 -0.39 16.53
CA GLU A 85 0.92 -0.10 16.51
C GLU A 85 1.63 -1.43 16.25
N ASN A 86 2.09 -1.65 15.02
CA ASN A 86 2.56 -2.96 14.55
C ASN A 86 3.86 -3.42 15.26
N GLU A 87 4.35 -2.68 16.26
CA GLU A 87 5.64 -2.90 16.89
C GLU A 87 5.73 -4.26 17.59
N ASP A 88 4.67 -4.68 18.31
CA ASP A 88 4.60 -5.99 18.95
C ASP A 88 4.61 -7.13 17.92
N ASP A 89 3.80 -7.01 16.87
CA ASP A 89 3.72 -7.97 15.77
C ASP A 89 5.05 -8.05 15.00
N ILE A 90 5.71 -6.91 14.77
CA ILE A 90 7.05 -6.82 14.18
C ILE A 90 8.08 -7.49 15.09
N SER A 91 8.03 -7.27 16.40
CA SER A 91 8.94 -7.93 17.35
C SER A 91 8.80 -9.45 17.29
N VAL A 92 7.56 -9.96 17.30
CA VAL A 92 7.28 -11.40 17.15
C VAL A 92 7.84 -11.91 15.82
N PHE A 93 7.57 -11.21 14.72
CA PHE A 93 8.06 -11.55 13.39
C PHE A 93 9.60 -11.60 13.32
N VAL A 94 10.29 -10.56 13.79
CA VAL A 94 11.76 -10.47 13.80
C VAL A 94 12.34 -11.60 14.65
N LYS A 95 11.72 -11.95 15.79
CA LYS A 95 12.15 -13.10 16.62
C LYS A 95 12.16 -14.39 15.83
N ALA A 96 11.07 -14.63 15.11
CA ALA A 96 10.82 -15.89 14.45
C ALA A 96 11.64 -16.05 13.17
N ARG A 97 11.92 -14.94 12.46
CA ARG A 97 12.51 -14.98 11.11
C ARG A 97 13.98 -14.61 11.04
N LEU A 98 14.56 -14.00 12.08
CA LEU A 98 16.00 -13.76 12.11
C LEU A 98 16.74 -15.08 12.40
N VAL A 99 17.38 -15.62 11.37
CA VAL A 99 17.95 -16.98 11.37
C VAL A 99 19.14 -17.08 12.33
N GLU A 100 19.17 -18.17 13.10
CA GLU A 100 20.31 -18.53 13.93
C GLU A 100 21.37 -19.22 13.08
N TYR A 101 22.33 -18.44 12.59
CA TYR A 101 23.57 -19.01 12.08
C TYR A 101 24.48 -19.34 13.26
N ARG A 102 25.08 -20.54 13.28
CA ARG A 102 26.01 -20.99 14.36
C ARG A 102 27.17 -20.03 14.64
N ALA A 103 27.49 -19.14 13.69
CA ALA A 103 28.55 -18.13 13.80
C ALA A 103 28.08 -16.77 14.38
N VAL A 104 26.79 -16.58 14.64
CA VAL A 104 26.22 -15.33 15.20
C VAL A 104 25.97 -15.53 16.69
N THR A 105 26.59 -14.71 17.53
CA THR A 105 26.40 -14.80 18.98
C THR A 105 25.00 -14.32 19.38
N PRO A 106 24.43 -14.79 20.51
CA PRO A 106 23.14 -14.33 21.01
C PRO A 106 23.06 -12.81 21.18
N GLN A 107 24.16 -12.17 21.62
CA GLN A 107 24.25 -10.73 21.79
C GLN A 107 24.17 -9.98 20.45
N ARG A 108 24.81 -10.51 19.41
CA ARG A 108 24.76 -9.94 18.05
C ARG A 108 23.35 -10.05 17.46
N LYS A 109 22.68 -11.17 17.68
CA LYS A 109 21.28 -11.36 17.26
C LYS A 109 20.36 -10.33 17.91
N GLU A 110 20.52 -10.10 19.21
CA GLU A 110 19.72 -9.10 19.92
C GLU A 110 20.00 -7.69 19.41
N HIS A 111 21.26 -7.36 19.11
CA HIS A 111 21.60 -6.06 18.53
C HIS A 111 20.89 -5.79 17.19
N TYR A 112 20.87 -6.77 16.28
CA TYR A 112 20.12 -6.65 15.03
C TYR A 112 18.62 -6.55 15.27
N ARG A 113 18.10 -7.32 16.22
CA ARG A 113 16.68 -7.31 16.58
C ARG A 113 16.24 -5.92 17.02
N SER A 114 16.93 -5.34 18.01
CA SER A 114 16.60 -4.00 18.53
C SER A 114 16.73 -2.94 17.43
N SER A 115 17.77 -3.04 16.59
CA SER A 115 17.97 -2.11 15.47
C SER A 115 16.85 -2.19 14.42
N ILE A 116 16.37 -3.40 14.10
CA ILE A 116 15.29 -3.60 13.12
C ILE A 116 13.96 -3.10 13.68
N ILE A 117 13.59 -3.49 14.90
CA ILE A 117 12.31 -3.10 15.51
C ILE A 117 12.23 -1.56 15.63
N SER A 118 13.26 -0.95 16.21
CA SER A 118 13.30 0.52 16.41
C SER A 118 13.23 1.29 15.09
N LYS A 119 13.82 0.76 14.01
CA LYS A 119 13.77 1.41 12.70
C LYS A 119 12.53 1.13 11.88
N ALA A 120 11.85 0.02 12.15
CA ALA A 120 10.65 -0.33 11.42
C ALA A 120 9.52 0.69 11.67
N ARG A 121 9.43 1.27 12.88
CA ARG A 121 8.42 2.31 13.22
C ARG A 121 7.01 1.94 12.75
N GLY A 122 6.57 0.72 13.04
CA GLY A 122 5.27 0.21 12.58
C GLY A 122 5.24 -0.32 11.14
N ASN A 123 6.26 -0.09 10.33
CA ASN A 123 6.32 -0.56 8.95
C ASN A 123 6.77 -2.03 8.84
N PHE A 124 5.79 -2.92 8.69
CA PHE A 124 6.04 -4.37 8.62
C PHE A 124 6.83 -4.78 7.38
N LEU A 125 6.59 -4.12 6.23
CA LEU A 125 7.32 -4.40 4.99
C LEU A 125 8.80 -4.09 5.14
N TRP A 126 9.12 -2.97 5.80
CA TRP A 126 10.50 -2.61 6.12
C TRP A 126 11.18 -3.66 6.99
N ALA A 127 10.50 -4.13 8.05
CA ALA A 127 11.02 -5.17 8.94
C ALA A 127 11.29 -6.48 8.18
N ALA A 128 10.37 -6.88 7.29
CA ALA A 128 10.53 -8.07 6.45
C ALA A 128 11.76 -7.97 5.53
N LEU A 129 11.95 -6.82 4.87
CA LEU A 129 13.10 -6.57 4.01
C LEU A 129 14.41 -6.54 4.80
N ALA A 130 14.43 -5.89 5.97
CA ALA A 130 15.61 -5.81 6.81
C ALA A 130 16.04 -7.18 7.35
N VAL A 131 15.09 -8.02 7.79
CA VAL A 131 15.37 -9.39 8.22
C VAL A 131 15.93 -10.23 7.07
N ALA A 132 15.33 -10.17 5.87
CA ALA A 132 15.82 -10.89 4.70
C ALA A 132 17.25 -10.46 4.33
N PHE A 133 17.52 -9.15 4.36
CA PHE A 133 18.85 -8.59 4.14
C PHE A 133 19.88 -9.12 5.15
N VAL A 134 19.60 -9.04 6.45
CA VAL A 134 20.51 -9.51 7.50
C VAL A 134 20.78 -11.01 7.37
N ASN A 135 19.74 -11.81 7.15
CA ASN A 135 19.87 -13.25 6.94
C ASN A 135 20.75 -13.57 5.72
N THR A 136 20.61 -12.82 4.63
CA THR A 136 21.41 -12.98 3.42
C THR A 136 22.87 -12.62 3.69
N CYS A 137 23.13 -11.49 4.33
CA CYS A 137 24.49 -11.06 4.65
C CYS A 137 25.21 -12.03 5.60
N ASN A 138 24.50 -12.55 6.61
CA ASN A 138 25.03 -13.56 7.52
C ASN A 138 25.35 -14.88 6.79
N GLY A 139 24.49 -15.32 5.87
CA GLY A 139 24.74 -16.50 5.05
C GLY A 139 25.99 -16.39 4.16
N HIS A 140 26.35 -15.17 3.75
CA HIS A 140 27.55 -14.89 2.96
C HIS A 140 28.79 -14.52 3.79
N GLY A 141 28.70 -14.53 5.13
CA GLY A 141 29.83 -14.14 6.00
C GLY A 141 30.23 -12.66 5.89
N THR A 142 29.27 -11.78 5.58
CA THR A 142 29.53 -10.34 5.47
C THR A 142 29.93 -9.76 6.84
N PRO A 143 30.96 -8.90 6.95
CA PRO A 143 31.35 -8.28 8.22
C PRO A 143 30.24 -7.42 8.83
N ASP A 144 30.09 -7.52 10.15
CA ASP A 144 29.00 -6.87 10.91
C ASP A 144 28.93 -5.37 10.70
N ASP A 145 30.07 -4.68 10.71
CA ASP A 145 30.14 -3.24 10.50
C ASP A 145 29.51 -2.82 9.17
N LYS A 146 29.61 -3.67 8.14
CA LYS A 146 29.00 -3.43 6.83
C LYS A 146 27.49 -3.67 6.88
N ILE A 147 27.03 -4.72 7.58
CA ILE A 147 25.61 -5.01 7.77
C ILE A 147 24.95 -3.86 8.54
N GLU A 148 25.53 -3.45 9.66
CA GLU A 148 25.04 -2.36 10.48
C GLU A 148 25.07 -1.03 9.74
N LYS A 149 26.15 -0.73 9.02
CA LYS A 149 26.23 0.50 8.22
C LYS A 149 25.11 0.53 7.19
N LYS A 150 24.82 -0.59 6.52
CA LYS A 150 23.71 -0.69 5.57
C LYS A 150 22.34 -0.60 6.24
N LEU A 151 22.15 -1.22 7.41
CA LEU A 151 20.93 -1.06 8.21
C LEU A 151 20.75 0.39 8.67
N ARG A 152 21.82 1.11 9.02
CA ARG A 152 21.80 2.53 9.40
C ARG A 152 21.47 3.44 8.21
N GLN A 153 22.10 3.21 7.07
CA GLN A 153 21.90 3.98 5.84
C GLN A 153 20.55 3.70 5.16
N SER A 154 19.96 2.54 5.46
CA SER A 154 18.62 2.21 5.04
C SER A 154 17.59 3.20 5.62
N PRO A 155 16.86 3.93 4.76
CA PRO A 155 15.78 4.82 5.16
C PRO A 155 14.68 4.04 5.86
N GLY A 156 14.09 4.60 6.91
CA GLY A 156 12.91 4.03 7.58
C GLY A 156 11.64 4.16 6.73
N GLU A 157 11.57 5.20 5.91
CA GLU A 157 10.44 5.49 5.03
C GLU A 157 10.57 4.72 3.71
N LEU A 158 9.44 4.16 3.24
CA LEU A 158 9.40 3.30 2.06
C LEU A 158 9.70 4.07 0.77
N ASP A 159 9.31 5.34 0.67
CA ASP A 159 9.53 6.19 -0.49
C ASP A 159 11.03 6.42 -0.77
N VAL A 160 11.81 6.72 0.27
CA VAL A 160 13.27 6.89 0.15
C VAL A 160 13.94 5.55 -0.16
N ARG A 161 13.43 4.44 0.41
CA ARG A 161 13.88 3.08 0.08
C ARG A 161 13.62 2.72 -1.38
N TYR A 162 12.43 3.01 -1.90
CA TYR A 162 12.10 2.80 -3.31
C TYR A 162 12.96 3.69 -4.20
N ALA A 163 13.16 4.97 -3.85
CA ALA A 163 14.02 5.87 -4.59
C ALA A 163 15.48 5.36 -4.69
N GLN A 164 16.04 4.83 -3.60
CA GLN A 164 17.35 4.18 -3.62
C GLN A 164 17.35 2.90 -4.46
N LEU A 165 16.35 2.03 -4.28
CA LEU A 165 16.24 0.76 -4.99
C LEU A 165 16.06 0.93 -6.51
N PHE A 166 15.42 2.02 -6.95
CA PHE A 166 15.34 2.40 -8.36
C PHE A 166 16.58 3.16 -8.85
N GLY A 167 17.22 3.95 -7.99
CA GLY A 167 18.44 4.70 -8.33
C GLY A 167 19.69 3.84 -8.47
N GLU A 168 19.76 2.70 -7.79
CA GLU A 168 20.87 1.73 -7.87
C GLU A 168 20.78 0.81 -9.09
N LYS A 169 19.64 0.78 -9.80
CA LYS A 169 19.40 -0.10 -10.94
C LYS A 169 20.05 0.41 -12.22
N SER A 170 20.47 -0.52 -13.08
CA SER A 170 20.83 -0.18 -14.45
C SER A 170 19.61 0.37 -15.21
N PRO A 171 19.79 1.13 -16.31
CA PRO A 171 18.67 1.61 -17.11
C PRO A 171 17.74 0.51 -17.61
N GLU A 172 18.27 -0.69 -17.88
CA GLU A 172 17.52 -1.87 -18.32
C GLU A 172 16.71 -2.46 -17.17
N GLU A 173 17.33 -2.67 -16.00
CA GLU A 173 16.63 -3.16 -14.81
C GLU A 173 15.55 -2.19 -14.32
N LEU A 174 15.79 -0.89 -14.47
CA LEU A 174 14.82 0.15 -14.15
C LEU A 174 13.63 0.10 -15.12
N GLN A 175 13.87 -0.09 -16.42
CA GLN A 175 12.78 -0.27 -17.39
C GLN A 175 11.94 -1.50 -17.07
N ASP A 176 12.56 -2.64 -16.79
CA ASP A 176 11.85 -3.87 -16.45
C ASP A 176 11.04 -3.72 -15.17
N SER A 177 11.61 -3.05 -14.16
CA SER A 177 10.90 -2.75 -12.92
C SER A 177 9.68 -1.86 -13.20
N LEU A 178 9.80 -0.83 -14.05
CA LEU A 178 8.69 0.05 -14.41
C LEU A 178 7.61 -0.70 -15.23
N ARG A 179 8.00 -1.61 -16.13
CA ARG A 179 7.05 -2.47 -16.87
C ARG A 179 6.24 -3.33 -15.91
N PHE A 180 6.92 -3.95 -14.94
CA PHE A 180 6.28 -4.72 -13.88
C PHE A 180 5.29 -3.86 -13.08
N TRP A 181 5.73 -2.71 -12.56
CA TRP A 181 4.85 -1.84 -11.77
C TRP A 181 3.65 -1.31 -12.56
N ARG A 182 3.81 -0.97 -13.84
CA ARG A 182 2.69 -0.60 -14.72
C ARG A 182 1.68 -1.73 -14.90
N ALA A 183 2.16 -2.97 -15.05
CA ALA A 183 1.30 -4.15 -15.16
C ALA A 183 0.48 -4.39 -13.88
N PHE A 184 0.96 -3.94 -12.71
CA PHE A 184 0.26 -4.07 -11.44
C PHE A 184 -0.64 -2.88 -11.09
N THR A 185 -0.27 -1.65 -11.46
CA THR A 185 -0.91 -0.42 -10.97
C THR A 185 -1.94 0.19 -11.92
N LEU A 186 -1.79 -0.01 -13.23
CA LEU A 186 -2.71 0.51 -14.24
C LEU A 186 -3.99 -0.31 -14.47
N PRO A 187 -4.05 -1.63 -14.19
CA PRO A 187 -5.27 -2.39 -14.40
C PRO A 187 -6.43 -1.90 -13.53
N VAL A 188 -7.59 -1.70 -14.15
CA VAL A 188 -8.84 -1.32 -13.45
C VAL A 188 -9.48 -2.51 -12.71
N ARG A 189 -8.91 -3.70 -12.87
CA ARG A 189 -9.35 -4.95 -12.23
C ARG A 189 -8.14 -5.79 -11.83
N THR A 190 -8.36 -6.74 -10.93
CA THR A 190 -7.38 -7.78 -10.64
C THR A 190 -7.06 -8.58 -11.91
N LEU A 191 -5.77 -8.80 -12.14
CA LEU A 191 -5.27 -9.59 -13.25
C LEU A 191 -4.98 -11.01 -12.79
N GLY A 192 -5.38 -11.99 -13.60
CA GLY A 192 -4.88 -13.35 -13.44
C GLY A 192 -3.39 -13.43 -13.78
N LEU A 193 -2.68 -14.44 -13.24
CA LEU A 193 -1.25 -14.61 -13.43
C LEU A 193 -0.84 -14.67 -14.92
N SER A 194 -1.67 -15.33 -15.75
CA SER A 194 -1.46 -15.40 -17.20
C SER A 194 -1.60 -14.03 -17.86
N GLU A 195 -2.58 -13.22 -17.44
CA GLU A 195 -2.80 -11.88 -18.00
C GLU A 195 -1.67 -10.92 -17.62
N LEU A 196 -1.18 -11.03 -16.38
CA LEU A 196 0.00 -10.34 -15.89
C LEU A 196 1.25 -10.67 -16.73
N TRP A 197 1.44 -11.95 -17.04
CA TRP A 197 2.53 -12.40 -17.92
C TRP A 197 2.43 -11.79 -19.31
N HIS A 198 1.24 -11.82 -19.91
CA HIS A 198 1.03 -11.21 -21.23
C HIS A 198 1.28 -9.70 -21.16
N LEU A 199 0.72 -9.00 -20.18
CA LEU A 199 0.97 -7.57 -20.01
C LEU A 199 2.45 -7.26 -19.82
N TYR A 200 3.16 -8.01 -18.98
CA TYR A 200 4.58 -7.79 -18.74
C TYR A 200 5.43 -7.96 -20.02
N VAL A 201 5.12 -8.97 -20.84
CA VAL A 201 5.80 -9.23 -22.11
C VAL A 201 5.45 -8.20 -23.20
N PHE A 202 4.19 -7.74 -23.24
CA PHE A 202 3.68 -6.86 -24.29
C PHE A 202 3.63 -5.37 -23.92
N LEU A 203 3.95 -4.99 -22.68
CA LEU A 203 4.19 -3.62 -22.25
C LEU A 203 5.54 -3.13 -22.80
N ASP A 204 5.62 -3.01 -24.11
CA ASP A 204 6.79 -2.45 -24.74
C ASP A 204 6.83 -0.93 -24.54
N THR A 205 8.04 -0.40 -24.37
CA THR A 205 8.30 1.02 -24.08
C THR A 205 8.32 1.88 -25.33
N ALA A 206 8.28 1.27 -26.51
CA ALA A 206 8.12 1.98 -27.77
C ALA A 206 6.67 2.44 -27.92
N ARG A 207 6.46 3.75 -28.03
CA ARG A 207 5.17 4.33 -28.41
C ARG A 207 4.77 3.68 -29.74
N PRO A 208 3.64 2.94 -29.83
CA PRO A 208 3.29 2.27 -31.07
C PRO A 208 3.14 3.30 -32.19
N GLU A 209 3.73 3.04 -33.37
CA GLU A 209 3.73 3.97 -34.51
C GLU A 209 2.31 4.41 -34.92
N SER A 210 1.31 3.59 -34.61
CA SER A 210 -0.11 3.90 -34.80
C SER A 210 -0.57 5.16 -34.04
N LEU A 211 0.04 5.50 -32.90
CA LEU A 211 -0.22 6.75 -32.16
C LEU A 211 0.48 7.97 -32.78
N GLU A 212 1.60 7.80 -33.49
CA GLU A 212 2.18 8.88 -34.30
C GLU A 212 1.34 9.19 -35.54
N LEU A 213 0.80 8.15 -36.17
CA LEU A 213 -0.14 8.30 -37.29
C LEU A 213 -1.40 9.03 -36.84
N ALA A 214 -1.94 8.70 -35.66
CA ALA A 214 -3.10 9.39 -35.10
C ALA A 214 -2.83 10.87 -34.77
N SER A 215 -1.64 11.21 -34.25
CA SER A 215 -1.27 12.61 -33.95
C SER A 215 -1.03 13.44 -35.23
N LYS A 216 -0.43 12.84 -36.27
CA LYS A 216 -0.27 13.44 -37.60
C LYS A 216 -1.61 13.65 -38.32
N LEU A 217 -2.58 12.76 -38.11
CA LEU A 217 -3.94 12.89 -38.64
C LEU A 217 -4.76 13.96 -37.87
N ALA A 218 -4.60 14.05 -36.55
CA ALA A 218 -5.26 15.07 -35.71
C ALA A 218 -4.73 16.50 -35.97
N GLY A 219 -3.48 16.64 -36.40
CA GLY A 219 -2.89 17.93 -36.79
C GLY A 219 -3.39 18.49 -38.13
N ARG A 220 -4.02 17.67 -38.98
CA ARG A 220 -4.54 18.10 -40.30
C ARG A 220 -5.99 18.62 -40.27
N THR A 221 -6.70 18.53 -39.14
CA THR A 221 -8.11 18.93 -39.02
C THR A 221 -8.36 20.24 -38.27
N ARG A 222 -7.33 20.99 -37.85
CA ARG A 222 -7.49 22.37 -37.35
C ARG A 222 -7.23 23.43 -38.43
N LYS A 223 -8.16 23.54 -39.37
CA LYS A 223 -8.46 24.79 -40.07
C LYS A 223 -9.98 24.92 -40.21
N VAL A 224 -10.66 25.17 -39.09
CA VAL A 224 -11.92 25.91 -39.07
C VAL A 224 -11.82 26.84 -37.88
N GLY A 225 -11.74 28.13 -38.17
CA GLY A 225 -11.41 29.18 -37.22
C GLY A 225 -12.55 29.49 -36.27
N TRP A 226 -12.18 30.11 -35.15
CA TRP A 226 -13.08 30.98 -34.39
C TRP A 226 -12.26 32.18 -33.93
N ASN A 227 -12.69 33.36 -34.37
CA ASN A 227 -12.37 34.65 -33.76
C ASN A 227 -13.06 34.69 -32.39
N PHE A 228 -12.32 34.97 -31.33
CA PHE A 228 -12.55 35.97 -30.28
C PHE A 228 -11.35 35.96 -29.33
#